data_AF-A0A9P6F2F6-F1
#
_entry.id   AF-A0A9P6F2F6-F1
#
_cell.length_a   1.000
_cell.length_b   1.000
_cell.length_c   1.000
_cell.angle_alpha   90.00
_cell.angle_beta   90.00
_cell.angle_gamma   90.00
#
_symmetry.space_group_name_H-M   'P 1'
#
loop_
_entity.id
_entity.type
_entity.pdbx_description
1 polymer ?
#
loop_
_entity_poly.entity_id
_entity_poly.type
_entity_poly.pdbx_seq_one_letter_code
_entity_poly.pdbx_strand_id
1 'polypeptide(L)'
;MSFTCGCNSTGQPKEPQFKKSKYFEDVAASFAVNTKYQTLYAHYSWLVEARRDIPKNAFIEAELHNPADFAKPLKVTAIELQAQDGESPWANRRFYVLSPRLETLTCGLHPVKLNIYKDESRSSLLGSHENAILSRIDTQYCMKDEFMEKMKEAAKNTEWKSMKAEGSNVHSGEGP
;
A
#
# COMPACT_ATOMS: atom_id res chain seq x y z
N MET A 1 25.55 0.33 -12.18
CA MET A 1 25.54 0.58 -10.73
C MET A 1 24.63 -0.42 -10.05
N SER A 2 24.99 -0.88 -8.85
CA SER A 2 24.11 -1.71 -7.98
C SER A 2 22.96 -0.85 -7.46
N PHE A 3 21.72 -1.37 -7.49
CA PHE A 3 20.55 -0.66 -6.95
C PHE A 3 20.57 -0.71 -5.41
N THR A 4 21.12 0.33 -4.78
CA THR A 4 21.27 0.47 -3.33
C THR A 4 19.95 0.68 -2.61
N CYS A 5 18.94 1.20 -3.32
CA CYS A 5 17.58 1.32 -2.80
C CYS A 5 16.83 -0.02 -2.71
N GLY A 6 17.35 -1.09 -3.32
CA GLY A 6 16.67 -2.38 -3.43
C GLY A 6 17.00 -3.33 -2.27
N CYS A 7 16.09 -4.28 -2.03
CA CYS A 7 16.33 -5.33 -1.04
C CYS A 7 17.35 -6.37 -1.55
N ASN A 8 18.60 -6.26 -1.11
CA ASN A 8 19.70 -7.19 -1.46
C ASN A 8 19.66 -8.53 -0.69
N SER A 9 18.48 -8.99 -0.28
CA SER A 9 18.31 -10.24 0.48
C SER A 9 17.98 -11.41 -0.46
N THR A 10 18.70 -12.53 -0.31
CA THR A 10 18.40 -13.82 -0.95
C THR A 10 17.12 -14.48 -0.40
N GLY A 11 16.61 -14.01 0.74
CA GLY A 11 15.35 -14.43 1.35
C GLY A 11 14.31 -13.31 1.32
N GLN A 12 13.84 -12.93 0.13
CA GLN A 12 12.77 -11.93 0.02
C GLN A 12 11.48 -12.45 0.69
N PRO A 13 10.78 -11.63 1.49
CA PRO A 13 9.52 -12.04 2.10
C PRO A 13 8.51 -12.39 1.01
N LYS A 14 7.65 -13.38 1.28
CA LYS A 14 6.52 -13.69 0.41
C LYS A 14 5.58 -12.48 0.33
N GLU A 15 5.02 -12.25 -0.85
CA GLU A 15 4.06 -11.18 -1.05
C GLU A 15 2.82 -11.42 -0.16
N PRO A 16 2.41 -10.43 0.65
CA PRO A 16 1.23 -10.57 1.48
C PRO A 16 0.01 -10.68 0.59
N GLN A 17 -0.85 -11.65 0.87
CA GLN A 17 -2.12 -11.79 0.18
C GLN A 17 -3.14 -10.83 0.79
N PHE A 18 -3.94 -10.19 -0.06
CA PHE A 18 -5.10 -9.43 0.38
C PHE A 18 -6.07 -10.32 1.15
N LYS A 19 -6.47 -9.83 2.31
CA LYS A 19 -7.29 -10.54 3.28
C LYS A 19 -8.68 -9.94 3.33
N LYS A 20 -9.53 -10.74 3.96
CA LYS A 20 -10.95 -10.46 4.13
C LYS A 20 -11.32 -10.83 5.56
N SER A 21 -11.80 -9.85 6.33
CA SER A 21 -12.30 -10.04 7.69
C SER A 21 -13.82 -9.87 7.73
N LYS A 22 -14.38 -9.88 8.94
CA LYS A 22 -15.81 -9.64 9.17
C LYS A 22 -16.25 -8.27 8.63
N TYR A 23 -15.39 -7.26 8.76
CA TYR A 23 -15.72 -5.85 8.52
C TYR A 23 -14.99 -5.21 7.35
N PHE A 24 -13.88 -5.77 6.88
CA PHE A 24 -13.11 -5.18 5.78
C PHE A 24 -12.60 -6.21 4.79
N GLU A 25 -12.38 -5.75 3.57
CA GLU A 25 -11.64 -6.42 2.51
C GLU A 25 -10.53 -5.50 2.01
N ASP A 26 -9.33 -6.06 1.89
CA ASP A 26 -8.20 -5.38 1.29
C ASP A 26 -8.46 -5.12 -0.20
N VAL A 27 -8.30 -3.87 -0.64
CA VAL A 27 -8.45 -3.48 -2.05
C VAL A 27 -7.10 -3.16 -2.67
N ALA A 28 -6.27 -2.40 -1.96
CA ALA A 28 -4.93 -2.04 -2.40
C ALA A 28 -4.04 -1.71 -1.20
N ALA A 29 -2.78 -2.13 -1.21
CA ALA A 29 -1.80 -1.75 -0.20
C ALA A 29 -0.46 -1.45 -0.89
N SER A 30 0.12 -0.29 -0.60
CA SER A 30 1.31 0.20 -1.28
C SER A 30 2.08 1.23 -0.44
N PHE A 31 3.15 1.76 -1.04
CA PHE A 31 3.90 2.89 -0.53
C PHE A 31 3.87 4.02 -1.55
N ALA A 32 3.64 5.24 -1.08
CA ALA A 32 3.88 6.43 -1.88
C ALA A 32 5.27 6.98 -1.54
N VAL A 33 6.17 7.02 -2.53
CA VAL A 33 7.52 7.56 -2.38
C VAL A 33 7.56 9.01 -2.86
N ASN A 34 8.01 9.91 -2.00
CA ASN A 34 8.18 11.32 -2.30
C ASN A 34 9.62 11.59 -2.77
N THR A 35 9.74 12.05 -4.01
CA THR A 35 11.02 12.34 -4.69
C THR A 35 11.32 13.84 -4.80
N LYS A 36 10.62 14.68 -4.01
CA LYS A 36 10.84 16.14 -4.01
C LYS A 36 12.25 16.51 -3.54
N TYR A 37 12.80 15.76 -2.58
CA TYR A 37 14.11 15.98 -1.97
C TYR A 37 15.11 14.89 -2.38
N GLN A 38 16.41 15.10 -2.10
CA GLN A 38 17.46 14.13 -2.45
C GLN A 38 17.34 12.82 -1.66
N THR A 39 16.99 12.94 -0.37
CA THR A 39 16.56 11.82 0.47
C THR A 39 15.09 11.53 0.20
N LEU A 40 14.78 10.26 -0.02
CA LEU A 40 13.41 9.82 -0.28
C LEU A 40 12.64 9.66 1.03
N TYR A 41 11.37 10.06 0.99
CA TYR A 41 10.42 9.80 2.06
C TYR A 41 9.32 8.88 1.56
N ALA A 42 8.70 8.15 2.48
CA ALA A 42 7.62 7.24 2.14
C ALA A 42 6.36 7.54 2.97
N HIS A 43 5.22 7.10 2.45
CA HIS A 43 3.98 6.99 3.19
C HIS A 43 3.41 5.59 2.96
N TYR A 44 2.93 4.93 4.01
CA TYR A 44 2.05 3.78 3.85
C TYR A 44 0.74 4.25 3.21
N SER A 45 0.25 3.51 2.23
CA SER A 45 -1.02 3.73 1.54
C SER A 45 -1.81 2.43 1.57
N TRP A 46 -3.00 2.44 2.16
CA TRP A 46 -3.82 1.25 2.29
C TRP A 46 -5.30 1.58 2.09
N LEU A 47 -5.92 0.92 1.11
CA LEU A 47 -7.32 1.06 0.76
C LEU A 47 -8.05 -0.23 1.15
N VAL A 48 -9.09 -0.07 1.95
CA VAL A 48 -10.00 -1.15 2.32
C VAL A 48 -11.44 -0.81 1.95
N GLU A 49 -12.22 -1.84 1.67
CA GLU A 49 -13.65 -1.74 1.45
C GLU A 49 -14.40 -2.34 2.64
N ALA A 50 -15.40 -1.61 3.14
CA ALA A 50 -16.22 -2.07 4.24
C ALA A 50 -17.09 -3.26 3.83
N ARG A 51 -17.16 -4.24 4.73
CA ARG A 51 -18.02 -5.40 4.66
C ARG A 51 -19.01 -5.38 5.81
N ARG A 52 -20.27 -5.72 5.56
CA ARG A 52 -21.38 -5.66 6.54
C ARG A 52 -21.50 -4.28 7.21
N ASP A 53 -22.53 -4.14 8.05
CA ASP A 53 -22.97 -2.87 8.62
C ASP A 53 -21.99 -2.32 9.67
N ILE A 54 -20.84 -1.80 9.22
CA ILE A 54 -20.05 -0.89 10.06
C ILE A 54 -20.95 0.31 10.37
N PRO A 55 -21.21 0.62 11.66
CA PRO A 55 -22.03 1.76 12.03
C PRO A 55 -21.53 3.05 11.36
N LYS A 56 -22.45 3.92 10.91
CA LYS A 56 -22.06 5.17 10.24
C LYS A 56 -21.18 6.06 11.12
N ASN A 57 -21.41 6.03 12.43
CA ASN A 57 -20.66 6.78 13.44
C ASN A 57 -19.44 6.03 14.02
N ALA A 58 -19.09 4.86 13.48
CA ALA A 58 -17.92 4.12 13.93
C ALA A 58 -16.64 4.91 13.62
N PHE A 59 -15.74 4.96 14.60
CA PHE A 59 -14.43 5.55 14.43
C PHE A 59 -13.43 4.47 14.01
N ILE A 60 -12.71 4.71 12.91
CA ILE A 60 -11.77 3.75 12.35
C ILE A 60 -10.35 4.31 12.47
N GLU A 61 -9.52 3.63 13.26
CA GLU A 61 -8.11 3.98 13.47
C GLU A 61 -7.22 2.89 12.88
N ALA A 62 -6.21 3.28 12.13
CA ALA A 62 -5.14 2.39 11.72
C ALA A 62 -3.93 2.51 12.66
N GLU A 63 -3.35 1.37 13.00
CA GLU A 63 -2.05 1.22 13.62
C GLU A 63 -1.07 0.72 12.56
N LEU A 64 -0.06 1.52 12.28
CA LEU A 64 0.94 1.26 11.24
C LEU A 64 2.30 1.07 11.89
N HIS A 65 3.11 0.17 11.34
CA HIS A 65 4.48 -0.01 11.75
C HIS A 65 5.27 1.33 11.72
N ASN A 66 5.91 1.68 12.83
CA ASN A 66 6.75 2.87 12.95
C ASN A 66 8.23 2.49 12.83
N PRO A 67 8.91 2.81 11.72
CA PRO A 67 10.32 2.46 11.53
C PRO A 67 11.27 3.15 12.53
N ALA A 68 10.85 4.28 13.12
CA ALA A 68 11.67 5.03 14.08
C ALA A 68 11.52 4.53 15.54
N ASP A 69 10.39 3.90 15.88
CA ASP A 69 10.11 3.36 17.22
C ASP A 69 9.17 2.16 17.12
N PHE A 70 9.75 0.96 17.07
CA PHE A 70 9.00 -0.30 16.96
C PHE A 70 8.03 -0.54 18.14
N ALA A 71 8.27 0.08 19.29
CA ALA A 71 7.39 -0.05 20.45
C ALA A 71 6.14 0.84 20.35
N LYS A 72 6.14 1.84 19.45
CA LYS A 72 5.07 2.82 19.31
C LYS A 72 4.57 2.89 17.86
N PRO A 73 3.55 2.10 17.49
CA PRO A 73 2.97 2.16 16.16
C PRO A 73 2.38 3.55 15.88
N LEU A 74 2.42 3.96 14.62
CA LEU A 74 1.78 5.20 14.17
C LEU A 74 0.27 4.99 14.17
N LYS A 75 -0.46 5.88 14.83
CA LYS A 75 -1.92 5.87 14.86
C LYS A 75 -2.45 6.93 13.93
N VAL A 76 -3.28 6.54 12.97
CA VAL A 76 -3.92 7.47 12.03
C VAL A 76 -5.40 7.16 11.88
N THR A 77 -6.22 8.18 11.67
CA THR A 77 -7.63 7.98 11.35
C THR A 77 -7.76 7.56 9.90
N ALA A 78 -8.57 6.53 9.63
CA ALA A 78 -8.89 6.14 8.25
C ALA A 78 -9.87 7.15 7.65
N ILE A 79 -9.58 7.61 6.45
CA ILE A 79 -10.38 8.61 5.74
C ILE A 79 -11.45 7.89 4.94
N GLU A 80 -12.72 8.13 5.26
CA GLU A 80 -13.81 7.64 4.43
C GLU A 80 -13.81 8.38 3.09
N LEU A 81 -13.75 7.62 1.99
CA LEU A 81 -13.81 8.19 0.66
C LEU A 81 -15.27 8.51 0.32
N GLN A 82 -15.51 9.73 -0.15
CA GLN A 82 -16.81 10.22 -0.61
C GLN A 82 -16.61 10.88 -1.99
N ALA A 83 -17.61 10.86 -2.87
CA ALA A 83 -17.53 11.70 -4.07
C ALA A 83 -17.70 13.18 -3.70
N GLN A 84 -17.34 14.05 -4.63
CA GLN A 84 -17.41 15.51 -4.45
C GLN A 84 -18.84 16.04 -4.23
N ASP A 85 -19.84 15.33 -4.72
CA ASP A 85 -21.27 15.65 -4.54
C ASP A 85 -21.88 15.03 -3.27
N GLY A 86 -21.08 14.28 -2.49
CA GLY A 86 -21.51 13.64 -1.24
C GLY A 86 -22.19 12.29 -1.41
N GLU A 87 -22.44 11.81 -2.65
CA GLU A 87 -22.92 10.46 -2.88
C GLU A 87 -21.73 9.50 -3.03
N SER A 88 -21.77 8.32 -2.40
CA SER A 88 -20.69 7.34 -2.58
C SER A 88 -20.76 6.76 -3.98
N PRO A 89 -19.70 6.88 -4.82
CA PRO A 89 -19.67 6.27 -6.15
C PRO A 89 -19.45 4.75 -6.06
N TRP A 90 -19.17 4.23 -4.86
CA TRP A 90 -18.94 2.81 -4.60
C TRP A 90 -20.14 2.19 -3.89
N ALA A 91 -20.44 0.94 -4.23
CA ALA A 91 -21.51 0.15 -3.62
C ALA A 91 -21.32 -0.05 -2.11
N ASN A 92 -20.06 -0.11 -1.66
CA ASN A 92 -19.68 -0.21 -0.25
C ASN A 92 -18.81 1.00 0.14
N ARG A 93 -18.90 1.42 1.40
CA ARG A 93 -18.03 2.46 1.97
C ARG A 93 -16.57 2.05 1.83
N ARG A 94 -15.70 2.98 1.41
CA ARG A 94 -14.25 2.74 1.30
C ARG A 94 -13.49 3.63 2.24
N PHE A 95 -12.43 3.09 2.82
CA PHE A 95 -11.59 3.80 3.75
C PHE A 95 -10.15 3.77 3.26
N TYR A 96 -9.57 4.95 3.16
CA TYR A 96 -8.19 5.14 2.77
C TYR A 96 -7.35 5.52 3.99
N VAL A 97 -6.30 4.77 4.21
CA VAL A 97 -5.33 4.97 5.27
C VAL A 97 -4.06 5.52 4.64
N LEU A 98 -3.60 6.65 5.17
CA LEU A 98 -2.36 7.29 4.77
C LEU A 98 -1.53 7.60 6.01
N SER A 99 -0.29 7.13 6.06
CA SER A 99 0.59 7.47 7.17
C SER A 99 1.10 8.91 7.08
N PRO A 100 1.58 9.48 8.20
CA PRO A 100 2.48 10.61 8.15
C PRO A 100 3.74 10.26 7.35
N ARG A 101 4.54 11.27 7.05
CA ARG A 101 5.83 11.09 6.40
C ARG A 101 6.72 10.17 7.24
N LEU A 102 7.23 9.13 6.59
CA LEU A 102 8.26 8.26 7.14
C LEU A 102 9.62 8.78 6.67
N GLU A 103 10.49 9.11 7.62
CA GLU A 103 11.87 9.51 7.32
C GLU A 103 12.68 8.34 6.74
N THR A 104 12.40 7.13 7.20
CA THR A 104 13.00 5.90 6.71
C THR A 104 11.94 4.84 6.49
N LEU A 105 12.14 4.03 5.46
CA LEU A 105 11.40 2.80 5.19
C LEU A 105 12.44 1.75 4.83
N THR A 106 12.41 0.63 5.54
CA THR A 106 13.32 -0.49 5.29
C THR A 106 12.64 -1.53 4.41
N CYS A 107 13.44 -2.45 3.88
CA CYS A 107 12.93 -3.64 3.22
C CYS A 107 12.22 -4.58 4.18
N GLY A 108 11.08 -5.14 3.78
CA GLY A 108 10.40 -6.17 4.56
C GLY A 108 8.88 -6.05 4.59
N LEU A 109 8.26 -6.91 5.40
CA LEU A 109 6.83 -6.85 5.69
C LEU A 109 6.58 -5.89 6.84
N HIS A 110 5.75 -4.89 6.59
CA HIS A 110 5.33 -3.92 7.59
C HIS A 110 3.89 -4.22 8.01
N PRO A 111 3.65 -4.71 9.23
CA PRO A 111 2.31 -5.02 9.69
C PRO A 111 1.47 -3.74 9.78
N VAL A 112 0.21 -3.86 9.39
CA VAL A 112 -0.80 -2.81 9.50
C VAL A 112 -2.07 -3.40 10.09
N LYS A 113 -2.73 -2.62 10.93
CA LYS A 113 -3.96 -3.02 11.60
C LYS A 113 -4.97 -1.88 11.54
N LEU A 114 -6.22 -2.23 11.30
CA LEU A 114 -7.37 -1.35 11.45
C LEU A 114 -8.16 -1.79 12.66
N ASN A 115 -8.52 -0.84 13.50
CA ASN A 115 -9.38 -0.99 14.66
C ASN A 115 -10.67 -0.20 14.41
N ILE A 116 -11.80 -0.83 14.64
CA ILE A 116 -13.12 -0.23 14.51
C ILE A 116 -13.66 -0.02 15.90
N TYR A 117 -13.84 1.24 16.27
CA TYR A 117 -14.44 1.63 17.53
C TYR A 117 -15.88 2.09 17.32
N LYS A 118 -16.69 2.00 18.37
CA LYS A 118 -18.07 2.50 18.34
C LYS A 118 -18.15 3.98 18.00
N ASP A 119 -17.19 4.76 18.49
CA ASP A 119 -17.08 6.21 18.34
C ASP A 119 -15.64 6.67 18.67
N GLU A 120 -15.38 7.97 18.57
CA GLU A 120 -14.06 8.59 18.76
C GLU A 120 -13.52 8.48 20.20
N SER A 121 -14.34 8.09 21.19
CA SER A 121 -13.85 7.86 22.56
C SER A 121 -12.92 6.65 22.65
N ARG A 122 -12.95 5.77 21.63
CA ARG A 122 -12.15 4.52 21.55
C ARG A 122 -12.38 3.57 22.72
N SER A 123 -13.44 3.79 23.49
CA SER A 123 -13.78 3.00 24.69
C SER A 123 -14.30 1.60 24.37
N SER A 124 -14.85 1.39 23.17
CA SER A 124 -15.47 0.14 22.76
C SER A 124 -14.98 -0.28 21.37
N LEU A 125 -14.17 -1.34 21.33
CA LEU A 125 -13.68 -1.96 20.10
C LEU A 125 -14.73 -2.93 19.54
N LEU A 126 -15.22 -2.67 18.33
CA LEU A 126 -16.17 -3.49 17.59
C LEU A 126 -15.51 -4.62 16.79
N GLY A 127 -14.26 -4.40 16.38
CA GLY A 127 -13.45 -5.40 15.69
C GLY A 127 -12.17 -4.84 15.10
N SER A 128 -11.39 -5.72 14.47
CA SER A 128 -10.14 -5.37 13.81
C SER A 128 -9.97 -6.05 12.45
N HIS A 129 -9.05 -5.54 11.65
CA HIS A 129 -8.60 -6.10 10.39
C HIS A 129 -7.09 -5.91 10.27
N GLU A 130 -6.35 -6.95 9.89
CA GLU A 130 -4.89 -6.95 9.92
C GLU A 130 -4.33 -7.41 8.59
N ASN A 131 -3.35 -6.68 8.07
CA ASN A 131 -2.61 -7.02 6.86
C ASN A 131 -1.12 -6.67 7.04
N ALA A 132 -0.32 -6.82 6.00
CA ALA A 132 1.05 -6.33 5.93
C ALA A 132 1.30 -5.70 4.56
N ILE A 133 2.15 -4.67 4.53
CA ILE A 133 2.59 -4.04 3.28
C ILE A 133 4.05 -4.41 3.06
N LEU A 134 4.36 -5.01 1.91
CA LEU A 134 5.72 -5.40 1.55
C LEU A 134 6.47 -4.21 0.95
N SER A 135 7.49 -3.73 1.66
CA SER A 135 8.45 -2.79 1.09
C SER A 135 9.54 -3.55 0.36
N ARG A 136 9.75 -3.18 -0.91
CA ARG A 136 10.89 -3.61 -1.74
C ARG A 136 11.97 -2.53 -1.86
N ILE A 137 11.83 -1.45 -1.08
CA ILE A 137 12.69 -0.27 -1.12
C ILE A 137 13.25 -0.03 0.27
N ASP A 138 14.55 0.29 0.34
CA ASP A 138 15.20 0.82 1.52
C ASP A 138 15.53 2.30 1.28
N THR A 139 14.81 3.21 1.94
CA THR A 139 15.01 4.65 1.73
C THR A 139 16.18 5.22 2.51
N GLN A 140 16.75 4.49 3.48
CA GLN A 140 17.86 5.00 4.30
C GLN A 140 19.11 5.24 3.45
N TYR A 141 19.34 4.37 2.46
CA TYR A 141 20.51 4.41 1.60
C TYR A 141 20.20 4.87 0.18
N CYS A 142 18.93 5.20 -0.09
CA CYS A 142 18.48 5.49 -1.43
C CYS A 142 18.61 6.98 -1.79
N MET A 143 19.38 7.25 -2.85
CA MET A 143 19.46 8.58 -3.45
C MET A 143 18.42 8.72 -4.56
N LYS A 144 17.77 9.88 -4.62
CA LYS A 144 16.75 10.21 -5.62
C LYS A 144 17.15 9.88 -7.05
N ASP A 145 18.34 10.28 -7.49
CA ASP A 145 18.75 10.15 -8.89
C ASP A 145 18.84 8.67 -9.30
N GLU A 146 19.43 7.85 -8.43
CA GLU A 146 19.52 6.40 -8.61
C GLU A 146 18.13 5.76 -8.66
N PHE A 147 17.23 6.14 -7.74
CA PHE A 147 15.85 5.66 -7.70
C PHE A 147 15.10 5.98 -9.00
N MET A 148 15.20 7.23 -9.45
CA MET A 148 14.50 7.68 -10.65
C MET A 148 15.05 7.03 -11.92
N GLU A 149 16.37 6.83 -12.02
CA GLU A 149 16.99 6.09 -13.13
C GLU A 149 16.46 4.65 -13.18
N LYS A 150 16.48 3.94 -12.05
CA LYS A 150 16.03 2.54 -11.97
C LYS A 150 14.54 2.38 -12.22
N MET A 151 13.71 3.30 -11.74
CA MET A 151 12.28 3.28 -12.04
C MET A 151 12.00 3.55 -13.52
N LYS A 152 12.76 4.44 -14.17
CA LYS A 152 12.66 4.66 -15.63
C LYS A 152 13.09 3.40 -16.42
N GLU A 153 14.15 2.73 -16.02
CA GLU A 153 14.58 1.46 -16.63
C GLU A 153 13.51 0.37 -16.47
N ALA A 154 12.94 0.23 -15.26
CA ALA A 154 11.88 -0.73 -14.98
C ALA A 154 10.60 -0.45 -15.80
N ALA A 155 10.22 0.81 -15.94
CA ALA A 155 9.07 1.21 -16.77
C ALA A 155 9.27 0.81 -18.24
N LYS A 156 10.43 1.14 -18.83
CA LYS A 156 10.77 0.77 -20.22
C LYS A 156 10.76 -0.75 -20.45
N ASN A 157 11.27 -1.52 -19.49
CA ASN A 157 11.26 -2.98 -19.57
C ASN A 157 9.86 -3.60 -19.42
N THR A 158 8.96 -2.92 -18.71
CA THR A 158 7.57 -3.35 -18.55
C THR A 158 6.78 -3.08 -19.84
N GLU A 159 6.96 -1.90 -20.45
CA GLU A 159 6.41 -1.56 -21.77
C GLU A 159 6.89 -2.53 -22.86
N TRP A 160 8.18 -2.92 -22.84
CA TRP A 160 8.72 -3.89 -23.80
C TRP A 160 8.10 -5.30 -23.63
N LYS A 161 7.83 -5.73 -22.38
CA LYS A 161 7.21 -7.04 -22.12
C LYS A 161 5.72 -7.04 -22.45
N SER A 162 4.99 -5.94 -22.22
CA SER A 162 3.59 -5.83 -22.63
C SER A 162 3.46 -5.81 -24.16
N MET A 163 4.35 -5.12 -24.88
CA MET A 163 4.37 -5.15 -26.34
C MET A 163 4.67 -6.54 -26.92
N LYS A 164 5.54 -7.34 -26.28
CA LYS A 164 5.79 -8.73 -26.70
C LYS A 164 4.64 -9.69 -26.39
N ALA A 165 3.90 -9.45 -25.31
CA ALA A 165 2.71 -10.25 -24.97
C ALA A 165 1.57 -10.00 -25.97
N GLU A 166 1.41 -8.77 -26.47
CA GLU A 166 0.43 -8.43 -27.50
C GLU A 166 0.88 -8.82 -28.92
N GLY A 167 2.19 -8.91 -29.18
CA GLY A 167 2.76 -9.27 -30.48
C GLY A 167 2.86 -10.77 -30.79
N SER A 168 2.43 -11.67 -29.90
CA SER A 168 2.62 -13.13 -30.07
C SER A 168 1.38 -13.89 -30.54
N ASN A 169 0.29 -13.22 -30.90
CA ASN A 169 -0.85 -13.82 -31.61
C ASN A 169 -0.81 -13.49 -33.12
N VAL A 170 0.21 -13.99 -33.81
CA VAL A 170 0.12 -14.14 -35.28
C VAL A 170 -0.28 -15.58 -35.57
N HIS A 171 -1.59 -15.75 -35.78
CA HIS A 171 -2.18 -16.93 -36.39
C HIS A 171 -1.45 -17.22 -37.71
N SER A 172 -0.65 -18.28 -37.73
CA SER A 172 -0.25 -18.93 -38.98
C SER A 172 -1.25 -20.06 -39.24
N GLY A 173 -2.39 -19.66 -39.82
CA GLY A 173 -3.38 -20.56 -40.38
C GLY A 173 -3.57 -20.21 -41.85
N GLU A 174 -2.72 -20.75 -42.72
CA GLU A 174 -2.99 -20.85 -44.15
C GLU A 174 -2.93 -22.34 -44.51
N GLY A 175 -4.11 -22.95 -44.66
CA GLY A 175 -4.31 -24.11 -45.54
C GLY A 175 -4.35 -23.62 -47.00
N PRO A 176 -4.11 -24.51 -47.97
CA PRO A 176 -5.12 -25.52 -48.35
C PRO A 176 -4.70 -26.97 -48.12
#